data_AF-A0A7S0GG79-F1
#
_entry.id   AF-A0A7S0GG79-F1
#
_cell.length_a   1.000
_cell.length_b   1.000
_cell.length_c   1.000
_cell.angle_alpha   90.00
_cell.angle_beta   90.00
_cell.angle_gamma   90.00
#
_symmetry.space_group_name_H-M   'P 1'
#
loop_
_entity.id
_entity.type
_entity.pdbx_description
1 polymer ?
#
loop_
_entity_poly.entity_id
_entity_poly.type
_entity_poly.pdbx_seq_one_letter_code
_entity_poly.pdbx_strand_id
1 'polypeptide(L)'
;LPSNIGKALNSNTWSDFATMAKQNLQKEDTQNKKIALVMGSSTWDVLETKKPDQGVDWLDHRASMKQLIGNLRTDHPNVTLVWKSPTPCHPFIVIFKRTHWFGSIEKASQRVKYMSRSRSWDLYRYQKEICDEMNVPFMDLYETYDLSGDW
;
A
#
# COMPACT_ATOMS: atom_id res chain seq x y z
N LEU A 1 -12.21 14.39 6.37
CA LEU A 1 -11.09 13.50 6.00
C LEU A 1 -10.72 13.75 4.54
N PRO A 2 -9.44 13.71 4.13
CA PRO A 2 -9.04 13.78 2.72
C PRO A 2 -9.73 12.67 1.91
N SER A 3 -10.16 12.99 0.69
CA SER A 3 -10.99 12.14 -0.19
C SER A 3 -10.31 10.86 -0.72
N ASN A 4 -9.07 10.58 -0.31
CA ASN A 4 -8.20 9.55 -0.89
C ASN A 4 -7.80 8.41 0.08
N ILE A 5 -8.39 8.31 1.29
CA ILE A 5 -8.12 7.20 2.25
C ILE A 5 -8.79 5.88 1.79
N GLY A 6 -8.90 5.63 0.48
CA GLY A 6 -9.72 4.56 -0.10
C GLY A 6 -9.22 4.02 -1.44
N LYS A 7 -7.99 4.33 -1.86
CA LYS A 7 -7.45 3.99 -3.18
C LYS A 7 -6.21 3.10 -3.05
N ALA A 8 -6.10 2.11 -3.93
CA ALA A 8 -4.88 1.33 -4.16
C ALA A 8 -3.83 2.17 -4.91
N LEU A 9 -2.54 1.85 -4.77
CA LEU A 9 -1.44 2.48 -5.51
C LEU A 9 -1.26 1.84 -6.89
N ASN A 10 -1.52 2.61 -7.94
CA ASN A 10 -1.41 2.19 -9.33
C ASN A 10 -1.23 3.41 -10.26
N SER A 11 -1.13 3.14 -11.57
CA SER A 11 -0.95 4.13 -12.66
C SER A 11 -1.86 5.34 -12.58
N ASN A 12 -3.09 5.16 -12.06
CA ASN A 12 -4.10 6.21 -11.98
C ASN A 12 -4.09 6.99 -10.66
N THR A 13 -3.29 6.59 -9.67
CA THR A 13 -3.39 7.10 -8.28
C THR A 13 -2.05 7.52 -7.67
N TRP A 14 -0.90 7.10 -8.20
CA TRP A 14 0.41 7.46 -7.63
C TRP A 14 0.63 8.99 -7.55
N SER A 15 0.09 9.75 -8.50
CA SER A 15 0.15 11.22 -8.52
C SER A 15 -0.66 11.86 -7.40
N ASP A 16 -1.79 11.26 -6.99
CA ASP A 16 -2.55 11.67 -5.81
C ASP A 16 -1.71 11.48 -4.53
N PHE A 17 -1.02 10.34 -4.40
CA PHE A 17 -0.14 10.07 -3.27
C PHE A 17 1.06 11.02 -3.22
N ALA A 18 1.70 11.31 -4.36
CA ALA A 18 2.77 12.29 -4.45
C ALA A 18 2.29 13.70 -4.05
N THR A 19 1.09 14.09 -4.47
CA THR A 19 0.45 15.36 -4.10
C THR A 19 0.16 15.44 -2.60
N MET A 20 -0.37 14.36 -2.00
CA MET A 20 -0.59 14.29 -0.55
C MET A 20 0.70 14.36 0.27
N ALA A 21 1.77 13.69 -0.20
CA ALA A 21 3.09 13.77 0.41
C ALA A 21 3.63 15.22 0.38
N LYS A 22 3.58 15.89 -0.78
CA LYS A 22 3.94 17.31 -0.94
C LYS A 22 3.17 18.22 0.02
N GLN A 23 1.84 18.08 0.08
CA GLN A 23 0.99 18.86 0.98
C GLN A 23 1.27 18.63 2.47
N ASN A 24 1.74 17.44 2.86
CA ASN A 24 2.13 17.16 4.23
C ASN A 24 3.52 17.73 4.55
N LEU A 25 4.48 17.59 3.63
CA LEU A 25 5.81 18.21 3.77
C LEU A 25 5.74 19.74 3.83
N GLN A 26 4.81 20.38 3.11
CA GLN A 26 4.59 21.83 3.15
C GLN A 26 4.02 22.35 4.49
N LYS A 27 3.41 21.49 5.32
CA LYS A 27 2.92 21.89 6.66
C LYS A 27 4.03 21.87 7.71
N GLU A 28 5.10 21.13 7.44
CA GLU A 28 6.26 21.04 8.31
C GLU A 28 7.26 22.14 7.99
N ASP A 29 7.84 22.74 9.03
CA ASP A 29 9.02 23.60 8.86
C ASP A 29 10.23 22.74 8.45
N THR A 30 10.47 22.70 7.14
CA THR A 30 11.50 21.89 6.49
C THR A 30 12.89 22.54 6.51
N GLN A 31 13.02 23.82 6.86
CA GLN A 31 14.27 24.56 6.64
C GLN A 31 15.40 24.14 7.60
N ASN A 32 15.08 23.62 8.79
CA ASN A 32 16.07 23.27 9.83
C ASN A 32 15.86 21.87 10.45
N LYS A 33 15.04 21.00 9.84
CA LYS A 33 14.71 19.68 10.41
C LYS A 33 15.11 18.54 9.49
N LYS A 34 15.73 17.50 10.06
CA LYS A 34 15.88 16.20 9.39
C LYS A 34 14.52 15.50 9.39
N ILE A 35 13.82 15.56 8.26
CA ILE A 35 12.48 14.99 8.12
C ILE A 35 12.56 13.60 7.48
N ALA A 36 11.90 12.63 8.11
CA ALA A 36 11.63 11.33 7.51
C ALA A 36 10.17 11.28 7.04
N LEU A 37 9.94 11.07 5.75
CA LEU A 37 8.61 10.81 5.22
C LEU A 37 8.37 9.30 5.21
N VAL A 38 7.62 8.83 6.21
CA VAL A 38 7.16 7.43 6.26
C VAL A 38 5.93 7.29 5.35
N MET A 39 6.06 6.46 4.32
CA MET A 39 4.97 6.05 3.44
C MET A 39 4.81 4.55 3.51
N GLY A 40 3.72 4.00 2.97
CA GLY A 40 3.47 2.57 2.96
C GLY A 40 2.07 2.25 3.47
N SER A 41 1.27 1.68 2.57
CA SER A 41 -0.03 1.09 2.86
C SER A 41 -0.29 0.04 1.80
N SER A 42 -1.01 -1.00 2.18
CA SER A 42 -1.32 -2.18 1.35
C SER A 42 -2.79 -2.57 1.41
N THR A 43 -3.53 -2.05 2.39
CA THR A 43 -4.91 -2.46 2.68
C THR A 43 -5.81 -2.28 1.46
N TRP A 44 -5.66 -1.16 0.73
CA TRP A 44 -6.46 -0.89 -0.45
C TRP A 44 -6.01 -1.67 -1.68
N ASP A 45 -4.72 -1.98 -1.82
CA ASP A 45 -4.17 -2.82 -2.89
C ASP A 45 -4.59 -4.30 -2.77
N VAL A 46 -4.67 -4.81 -1.53
CA VAL A 46 -5.21 -6.15 -1.25
C VAL A 46 -6.74 -6.16 -1.38
N LEU A 47 -7.42 -5.04 -1.08
CA LEU A 47 -8.88 -4.94 -1.18
C LEU A 47 -9.42 -4.57 -2.58
N GLU A 48 -8.59 -4.08 -3.49
CA GLU A 48 -9.00 -3.72 -4.86
C GLU A 48 -9.60 -4.94 -5.59
N THR A 49 -10.73 -4.71 -6.27
CA THR A 49 -11.59 -5.74 -6.88
C THR A 49 -12.03 -5.40 -8.30
N LYS A 50 -11.92 -4.14 -8.73
CA LYS A 50 -12.35 -3.69 -10.06
C LYS A 50 -11.30 -3.97 -11.12
N LYS A 51 -10.02 -3.97 -10.72
CA LYS A 51 -8.91 -4.61 -11.42
C LYS A 51 -8.57 -5.90 -10.65
N PRO A 52 -8.97 -7.11 -11.10
CA PRO A 52 -8.59 -8.37 -10.45
C PRO A 52 -7.07 -8.52 -10.24
N ASP A 53 -6.36 -7.94 -11.20
CA ASP A 53 -4.96 -7.98 -11.51
C ASP A 53 -4.36 -6.57 -11.45
N GLN A 54 -3.33 -6.38 -10.62
CA GLN A 54 -2.64 -5.09 -10.44
C GLN A 54 -1.18 -5.08 -10.93
N GLY A 55 -0.71 -5.83 -11.96
CA GLY A 55 -1.36 -6.85 -12.81
C GLY A 55 -1.28 -8.26 -12.18
N VAL A 56 -1.05 -9.29 -13.01
CA VAL A 56 -0.26 -10.45 -12.58
C VAL A 56 1.04 -9.92 -11.94
N ASP A 57 1.51 -10.55 -10.86
CA ASP A 57 2.74 -10.17 -10.13
C ASP A 57 2.86 -8.67 -9.77
N TRP A 58 1.70 -8.03 -9.53
CA TRP A 58 1.59 -6.64 -9.08
C TRP A 58 2.27 -5.60 -9.98
N LEU A 59 2.42 -5.87 -11.28
CA LEU A 59 3.20 -5.03 -12.19
C LEU A 59 2.83 -3.52 -12.21
N ASP A 60 1.53 -3.18 -12.19
CA ASP A 60 1.03 -1.78 -12.15
C ASP A 60 1.41 -1.12 -10.81
N HIS A 61 1.18 -1.81 -9.69
CA HIS A 61 1.60 -1.34 -8.36
C HIS A 61 3.12 -1.15 -8.27
N ARG A 62 3.90 -2.14 -8.74
CA ARG A 62 5.38 -2.13 -8.72
C ARG A 62 5.94 -0.97 -9.54
N ALA A 63 5.45 -0.75 -10.75
CA ALA A 63 5.83 0.38 -11.59
C ALA A 63 5.45 1.73 -10.93
N SER A 64 4.25 1.81 -10.36
CA SER A 64 3.72 3.02 -9.72
C SER A 64 4.45 3.38 -8.42
N MET A 65 4.85 2.39 -7.64
CA MET A 65 5.71 2.55 -6.46
C MET A 65 7.07 3.12 -6.86
N LYS A 66 7.71 2.57 -7.91
CA LYS A 66 8.98 3.10 -8.44
C LYS A 66 8.84 4.55 -8.92
N GLN A 67 7.75 4.88 -9.63
CA GLN A 67 7.47 6.26 -10.06
C GLN A 67 7.25 7.21 -8.87
N LEU A 68 6.47 6.81 -7.88
CA LEU A 68 6.21 7.61 -6.66
C LEU A 68 7.49 7.89 -5.89
N ILE A 69 8.33 6.88 -5.64
CA ILE A 69 9.62 7.02 -4.94
C ILE A 69 10.56 7.92 -5.75
N GLY A 70 10.66 7.71 -7.07
CA GLY A 70 11.51 8.50 -7.96
C GLY A 70 11.09 9.98 -8.00
N ASN A 71 9.79 10.27 -8.11
CA ASN A 71 9.29 11.64 -8.09
C ASN A 71 9.56 12.33 -6.74
N LEU A 72 9.27 11.67 -5.62
CA LEU A 72 9.45 12.29 -4.29
C LEU A 72 10.92 12.53 -3.94
N ARG A 73 11.85 11.68 -4.37
CA ARG A 73 13.30 11.94 -4.22
C ARG A 73 13.78 13.12 -5.06
N THR A 74 13.24 13.26 -6.26
CA THR A 74 13.59 14.36 -7.18
C THR A 74 13.08 15.70 -6.64
N ASP A 75 11.85 15.71 -6.12
CA ASP A 75 11.19 16.93 -5.64
C ASP A 75 11.58 17.30 -4.20
N HIS A 76 12.05 16.33 -3.39
CA HIS A 76 12.42 16.51 -1.98
C HIS A 76 13.73 15.80 -1.61
N PRO A 77 14.88 16.17 -2.19
CA PRO A 77 16.16 15.48 -1.98
C PRO A 77 16.68 15.50 -0.53
N ASN A 78 16.22 16.45 0.29
CA ASN A 78 16.60 16.58 1.71
C ASN A 78 15.72 15.75 2.67
N VAL A 79 14.71 15.03 2.16
CA VAL A 79 13.78 14.23 2.96
C VAL A 79 14.16 12.75 2.88
N THR A 80 14.33 12.10 4.04
CA THR A 80 14.55 10.66 4.10
C THR A 80 13.22 9.95 3.83
N LEU A 81 13.08 9.32 2.65
CA LEU A 81 11.94 8.43 2.41
C LEU A 81 12.13 7.12 3.18
N VAL A 82 11.10 6.67 3.88
CA VAL A 82 11.05 5.37 4.55
C VAL A 82 9.78 4.66 4.12
N TRP A 83 9.88 3.39 3.72
CA TRP A 83 8.72 2.59 3.34
C TRP A 83 8.34 1.62 4.45
N LYS A 84 7.17 1.82 5.05
CA LYS A 84 6.57 0.92 6.03
C LYS A 84 6.03 -0.32 5.32
N SER A 85 6.33 -1.49 5.86
CA SER A 85 5.76 -2.75 5.37
C SER A 85 4.22 -2.73 5.37
N PRO A 86 3.59 -3.55 4.52
CA PRO A 86 2.21 -3.97 4.69
C PRO A 86 1.93 -4.41 6.13
N THR A 87 0.71 -4.16 6.61
CA THR A 87 0.17 -4.90 7.75
C THR A 87 -0.40 -6.21 7.19
N PRO A 88 -0.05 -7.39 7.74
CA PRO A 88 -0.66 -8.66 7.35
C PRO A 88 -2.16 -8.55 7.51
N CYS A 89 -2.90 -8.86 6.44
CA CYS A 89 -4.35 -8.78 6.46
C CYS A 89 -4.96 -10.03 5.85
N HIS A 90 -5.98 -10.53 6.54
CA HIS A 90 -6.85 -11.59 6.06
C HIS A 90 -8.24 -11.00 5.83
N PRO A 91 -8.48 -10.24 4.73
CA PRO A 91 -9.83 -9.81 4.38
C PRO A 91 -10.76 -11.01 4.21
N PHE A 92 -11.68 -11.15 5.17
CA PHE A 92 -12.86 -12.01 5.08
C PHE A 92 -14.02 -11.20 4.51
N ILE A 93 -14.83 -11.81 3.64
CA ILE A 93 -16.09 -11.19 3.20
C ILE A 93 -17.21 -11.77 4.04
N VAL A 94 -17.75 -10.94 4.91
CA VAL A 94 -18.89 -11.30 5.74
C VAL A 94 -20.16 -11.18 4.89
N ILE A 95 -20.67 -12.33 4.42
CA ILE A 95 -21.87 -12.40 3.58
C ILE A 95 -23.13 -12.26 4.43
N PHE A 96 -23.37 -11.07 4.97
CA PHE A 96 -24.71 -10.70 5.46
C PHE A 96 -25.61 -10.29 4.28
N LYS A 97 -26.88 -10.69 4.36
CA LYS A 97 -27.91 -10.63 3.30
C LYS A 97 -27.83 -9.36 2.42
N ARG A 98 -27.54 -9.55 1.12
CA ARG A 98 -27.71 -8.57 0.01
C ARG A 98 -27.26 -7.13 0.34
N THR A 99 -26.02 -6.92 0.77
CA THR A 99 -25.43 -5.57 0.76
C THR A 99 -25.09 -5.15 -0.67
N HIS A 100 -25.79 -4.15 -1.20
CA HIS A 100 -25.65 -3.68 -2.58
C HIS A 100 -24.23 -3.20 -2.97
N TRP A 101 -23.37 -2.93 -1.99
CA TRP A 101 -21.98 -2.50 -2.17
C TRP A 101 -21.01 -3.61 -2.59
N PHE A 102 -21.28 -4.88 -2.27
CA PHE A 102 -20.28 -5.95 -2.38
C PHE A 102 -20.54 -7.02 -3.45
N GLY A 103 -21.62 -6.87 -4.24
CA GLY A 103 -21.93 -7.76 -5.37
C GLY A 103 -22.62 -9.07 -4.98
N SER A 104 -22.57 -10.07 -5.87
CA SER A 104 -23.24 -11.36 -5.66
C SER A 104 -22.45 -12.30 -4.74
N ILE A 105 -23.14 -13.31 -4.20
CA ILE A 105 -22.57 -14.31 -3.30
C ILE A 105 -21.45 -15.11 -3.99
N GLU A 106 -21.50 -15.33 -5.31
CA GLU A 106 -20.41 -15.97 -6.06
C GLU A 106 -19.11 -15.16 -6.00
N LYS A 107 -19.17 -13.83 -6.16
CA LYS A 107 -17.98 -12.96 -6.09
C LYS A 107 -17.37 -12.97 -4.69
N ALA A 108 -18.20 -13.05 -3.65
CA ALA A 108 -17.72 -13.20 -2.28
C ALA A 108 -17.05 -14.57 -2.05
N SER A 109 -17.71 -15.64 -2.51
CA SER A 109 -17.22 -17.03 -2.39
C SER A 109 -15.88 -17.25 -3.12
N GLN A 110 -15.70 -16.69 -4.32
CA GLN A 110 -14.42 -16.77 -5.03
C GLN A 110 -13.26 -16.08 -4.28
N ARG A 111 -13.53 -15.02 -3.50
CA ARG A 111 -12.51 -14.35 -2.67
C ARG A 111 -12.17 -15.12 -1.39
N VAL A 112 -13.10 -15.93 -0.85
CA VAL A 112 -12.79 -16.88 0.24
C VAL A 112 -11.93 -18.04 -0.25
N LYS A 113 -12.08 -18.43 -1.53
CA LYS A 113 -11.38 -19.59 -2.12
C LYS A 113 -9.88 -19.36 -2.36
N TYR A 114 -9.41 -18.11 -2.43
CA TYR A 114 -8.00 -17.77 -2.57
C TYR A 114 -7.49 -17.06 -1.32
N MET A 115 -6.64 -17.77 -0.57
CA MET A 115 -6.06 -17.37 0.71
C MET A 115 -5.57 -15.92 0.71
N SER A 116 -6.28 -15.05 1.43
CA SER A 116 -5.92 -13.63 1.52
C SER A 116 -4.55 -13.35 2.17
N ARG A 117 -4.00 -14.34 2.90
CA ARG A 117 -2.60 -14.36 3.35
C ARG A 117 -1.59 -14.31 2.21
N SER A 118 -1.81 -15.03 1.11
CA SER A 118 -0.85 -15.04 0.00
C SER A 118 -0.81 -13.67 -0.67
N ARG A 119 -1.97 -13.06 -0.94
CA ARG A 119 -2.03 -11.73 -1.58
C ARG A 119 -1.35 -10.64 -0.75
N SER A 120 -1.50 -10.64 0.58
CA SER A 120 -0.78 -9.66 1.43
C SER A 120 0.72 -9.97 1.56
N TRP A 121 1.12 -11.24 1.56
CA TRP A 121 2.50 -11.70 1.57
C TRP A 121 3.27 -11.39 0.27
N ASP A 122 2.67 -11.68 -0.88
CA ASP A 122 3.26 -11.43 -2.20
C ASP A 122 3.53 -9.93 -2.39
N LEU A 123 2.56 -9.09 -1.99
CA LEU A 123 2.73 -7.63 -2.03
C LEU A 123 3.84 -7.15 -1.07
N TYR A 124 3.93 -7.71 0.14
CA TYR A 124 5.03 -7.43 1.07
C TYR A 124 6.40 -7.75 0.46
N ARG A 125 6.55 -8.92 -0.17
CA ARG A 125 7.78 -9.32 -0.85
C ARG A 125 8.17 -8.34 -1.95
N TYR A 126 7.24 -8.03 -2.87
CA TYR A 126 7.53 -7.10 -3.96
C TYR A 126 7.82 -5.67 -3.49
N GLN A 127 7.18 -5.19 -2.42
CA GLN A 127 7.52 -3.87 -1.84
C GLN A 127 8.92 -3.87 -1.22
N LYS A 128 9.31 -4.94 -0.53
CA LYS A 128 10.65 -5.11 0.04
C LYS A 128 11.73 -5.17 -1.04
N GLU A 129 11.53 -5.99 -2.07
CA GLU A 129 12.41 -6.08 -3.26
C GLU A 129 12.60 -4.71 -3.94
N ILE A 130 11.53 -3.92 -4.12
CA ILE A 130 11.64 -2.57 -4.70
C ILE A 130 12.40 -1.60 -3.78
N CYS A 131 12.19 -1.69 -2.47
CA CYS A 131 12.93 -0.87 -1.52
C CYS A 131 14.42 -1.19 -1.51
N ASP A 132 14.79 -2.46 -1.59
CA ASP A 132 16.19 -2.88 -1.74
C ASP A 132 16.78 -2.39 -3.08
N GLU A 133 16.11 -2.64 -4.22
CA GLU A 133 16.52 -2.16 -5.56
C GLU A 133 16.72 -0.64 -5.61
N MET A 134 15.85 0.12 -4.93
CA MET A 134 15.90 1.58 -4.92
C MET A 134 16.72 2.14 -3.75
N ASN A 135 17.29 1.32 -2.87
CA ASN A 135 17.96 1.76 -1.64
C ASN A 135 17.07 2.72 -0.79
N VAL A 136 15.81 2.33 -0.57
CA VAL A 136 14.87 2.99 0.33
C VAL A 136 14.81 2.19 1.64
N PRO A 137 15.07 2.80 2.81
CA PRO A 137 14.87 2.14 4.10
C PRO A 137 13.48 1.51 4.22
N PHE A 138 13.44 0.18 4.36
CA PHE A 138 12.21 -0.57 4.55
C PHE A 138 11.99 -0.82 6.04
N MET A 139 10.98 -0.17 6.62
CA MET A 139 10.53 -0.38 8.00
C MET A 139 9.70 -1.65 8.04
N ASP A 140 10.37 -2.77 8.25
CA ASP A 140 9.77 -4.08 8.30
C ASP A 140 9.06 -4.33 9.64
N LEU A 141 7.73 -4.37 9.60
CA LEU A 141 6.88 -4.71 10.72
C LEU A 141 6.04 -5.97 10.43
N TYR A 142 6.18 -6.59 9.26
CA TYR A 142 5.22 -7.59 8.77
C TYR A 142 5.12 -8.78 9.73
N GLU A 143 6.27 -9.35 10.11
CA GLU A 143 6.34 -10.48 11.05
C GLU A 143 5.98 -10.08 12.49
N THR A 144 6.22 -8.83 12.89
CA THR A 144 5.90 -8.34 14.25
C THR A 144 4.39 -8.30 14.54
N TYR A 145 3.55 -8.22 13.49
CA TYR A 145 2.09 -8.31 13.63
C TYR A 145 1.60 -9.73 13.90
N ASP A 146 2.26 -10.77 13.37
CA ASP A 146 1.88 -12.17 13.64
C ASP A 146 2.30 -12.61 15.06
N LEU A 147 3.34 -11.99 15.64
CA LEU A 147 3.87 -12.29 16.98
C LEU A 147 3.05 -11.68 18.14
N SER A 148 1.96 -10.95 17.89
CA SER A 148 1.07 -10.45 18.96
C SER A 148 -0.03 -11.46 19.36
N GLY A 149 0.11 -12.73 18.96
CA GLY A 149 -0.88 -13.79 19.15
C GLY A 149 -0.70 -14.66 20.40
N ASP A 150 0.35 -14.43 21.21
CA ASP A 150 0.58 -15.19 22.45
C ASP A 150 -0.14 -14.53 23.64
N TRP A 151 -1.40 -14.90 23.85
CA TRP A 151 -2.17 -14.69 25.08
C TRP A 151 -3.15 -15.85 25.34
#